data_AF-A0A433HN95-F1
#
_entry.id   AF-A0A433HN95-F1
#
_cell.length_a   1.000
_cell.length_b   1.000
_cell.length_c   1.000
_cell.angle_alpha   90.00
_cell.angle_beta   90.00
_cell.angle_gamma   90.00
#
_symmetry.space_group_name_H-M   'P 1'
#
loop_
_entity.id
_entity.type
_entity.pdbx_description
1 polymer ?
#
loop_
_entity_poly.entity_id
_entity_poly.type
_entity_poly.pdbx_seq_one_letter_code
_entity_poly.pdbx_strand_id
1 'polypeptide(L)'
;MTDEEQKNTSALIAACAKEASGYILTCAEQAGLDRLPFLVNVAAVLAASALAAQPQDQLAAASRHIQHALGLVHCRQEDEATSGG
;
A
#
# COMPACT_ATOMS: atom_id res chain seq x y z
N MET A 1 11.04 -5.01 21.96
CA MET A 1 9.57 -4.97 21.82
C MET A 1 9.06 -6.29 22.36
N THR A 2 8.13 -6.25 23.31
CA THR A 2 7.50 -7.44 23.88
C THR A 2 6.39 -7.94 22.96
N ASP A 3 6.06 -9.22 23.02
CA ASP A 3 4.98 -9.80 22.20
C ASP A 3 3.61 -9.13 22.45
N GLU A 4 3.41 -8.59 23.64
CA GLU A 4 2.19 -7.89 24.04
C GLU A 4 2.10 -6.49 23.39
N GLU A 5 3.21 -5.75 23.37
CA GLU A 5 3.32 -4.48 22.65
C GLU A 5 3.06 -4.66 21.15
N GLN A 6 3.63 -5.70 20.53
CA GLN A 6 3.46 -5.96 19.10
C GLN A 6 2.02 -6.32 18.73
N LYS A 7 1.34 -7.12 19.56
CA LYS A 7 -0.09 -7.41 19.39
C LYS A 7 -0.95 -6.16 19.52
N ASN A 8 -0.64 -5.30 20.49
CA ASN A 8 -1.37 -4.05 20.70
C ASN A 8 -1.19 -3.09 19.49
N THR A 9 0.05 -2.91 19.02
CA THR A 9 0.33 -2.13 17.81
C THR A 9 -0.40 -2.67 16.59
N SER A 10 -0.40 -3.99 16.39
CA SER A 10 -1.13 -4.61 15.27
C SER A 10 -2.64 -4.38 15.36
N ALA A 11 -3.22 -4.50 16.55
CA ALA A 11 -4.65 -4.24 16.78
C ALA A 11 -5.02 -2.77 16.51
N LEU A 12 -4.18 -1.83 16.94
CA LEU A 12 -4.36 -0.40 16.66
C LEU A 12 -4.31 -0.11 15.15
N ILE A 13 -3.33 -0.67 14.44
CA ILE A 13 -3.21 -0.52 12.99
C ILE A 13 -4.47 -1.05 12.29
N ALA A 14 -4.96 -2.22 12.71
CA ALA A 14 -6.17 -2.81 12.15
C ALA A 14 -7.43 -1.97 12.42
N ALA A 15 -7.55 -1.42 13.63
CA ALA A 15 -8.66 -0.52 13.98
C ALA A 15 -8.65 0.75 13.14
N CYS A 16 -7.50 1.42 13.03
CA CYS A 16 -7.33 2.60 12.19
C CYS A 16 -7.63 2.31 10.71
N ALA A 17 -7.13 1.19 10.18
CA ALA A 17 -7.40 0.80 8.80
C ALA A 17 -8.89 0.57 8.54
N LYS A 18 -9.59 -0.05 9.49
CA LYS A 18 -11.05 -0.26 9.41
C LYS A 18 -11.80 1.07 9.39
N GLU A 19 -11.48 1.98 10.31
CA GLU A 19 -12.11 3.30 10.38
C GLU A 19 -11.87 4.12 9.10
N ALA A 20 -10.60 4.20 8.66
CA ALA A 20 -10.24 4.90 7.43
C ALA A 20 -10.97 4.32 6.20
N SER A 21 -11.06 3.00 6.08
CA SER A 21 -11.77 2.35 4.97
C SER A 21 -13.27 2.69 4.96
N GLY A 22 -13.92 2.73 6.13
CA GLY A 22 -15.32 3.11 6.25
C GLY A 22 -15.57 4.56 5.85
N TYR A 23 -14.68 5.46 6.27
CA TYR A 23 -14.73 6.87 5.88
C TYR A 23 -14.57 7.06 4.36
N ILE A 24 -13.54 6.43 3.78
CA ILE A 24 -13.25 6.46 2.34
C ILE A 24 -14.47 6.00 1.52
N LEU A 25 -15.10 4.88 1.90
CA LEU A 25 -16.28 4.36 1.24
C LEU A 25 -17.48 5.31 1.34
N THR A 26 -17.69 5.91 2.52
CA THR A 26 -18.75 6.91 2.73
C THR A 26 -18.55 8.13 1.82
N CYS A 27 -17.31 8.62 1.66
CA CYS A 27 -17.01 9.72 0.74
C CYS A 27 -17.30 9.34 -0.71
N ALA A 28 -16.98 8.12 -1.13
CA ALA A 28 -17.27 7.63 -2.48
C ALA A 28 -18.78 7.66 -2.77
N GLU A 29 -19.57 7.15 -1.81
CA GLU A 29 -21.03 7.10 -1.90
C GLU A 29 -21.64 8.51 -1.96
N GLN A 30 -21.19 9.42 -1.10
CA GLN A 30 -21.65 10.81 -1.09
C GLN A 30 -21.30 11.57 -2.37
N ALA A 31 -20.16 11.23 -3.00
CA ALA A 31 -19.73 11.81 -4.26
C ALA A 31 -20.33 11.13 -5.51
N GLY A 32 -21.15 10.09 -5.34
CA GLY A 32 -21.74 9.33 -6.46
C GLY A 32 -20.69 8.60 -7.30
N LEU A 33 -19.54 8.25 -6.73
CA LEU A 33 -18.45 7.58 -7.42
C LEU A 33 -18.66 6.07 -7.45
N ASP A 34 -18.25 5.44 -8.56
CA ASP A 34 -18.18 3.99 -8.62
C ASP A 34 -17.15 3.46 -7.61
N ARG A 35 -17.63 2.59 -6.71
CA ARG A 35 -16.87 2.10 -5.56
C ARG A 35 -15.57 1.41 -5.96
N LEU A 36 -15.59 0.56 -6.99
CA LEU A 36 -14.42 -0.24 -7.37
C LEU A 36 -13.30 0.62 -8.00
N PRO A 37 -13.53 1.44 -9.04
CA PRO A 37 -12.52 2.35 -9.58
C PRO A 37 -11.97 3.33 -8.53
N PHE A 38 -12.85 3.84 -7.66
CA PHE A 38 -12.43 4.73 -6.58
C PHE A 38 -11.47 4.03 -5.61
N LEU A 39 -11.81 2.81 -5.14
CA LEU A 39 -10.94 2.04 -4.25
C LEU A 39 -9.59 1.70 -4.88
N VAL A 40 -9.56 1.37 -6.17
CA VAL A 40 -8.32 1.12 -6.90
C VAL A 40 -7.43 2.36 -6.91
N ASN A 41 -8.00 3.54 -7.20
CA ASN A 41 -7.26 4.80 -7.19
C ASN A 41 -6.74 5.16 -5.80
N VAL A 42 -7.58 4.98 -4.76
CA VAL A 42 -7.17 5.21 -3.36
C VAL A 42 -6.05 4.27 -2.95
N ALA A 43 -6.13 2.99 -3.30
CA ALA A 43 -5.08 2.01 -3.03
C ALA A 43 -3.75 2.39 -3.71
N ALA A 44 -3.80 2.86 -4.97
CA ALA A 44 -2.62 3.33 -5.69
C ALA A 44 -1.96 4.55 -4.99
N VAL A 45 -2.76 5.53 -4.55
CA VAL A 45 -2.27 6.70 -3.81
C VAL A 45 -1.63 6.29 -2.49
N LEU A 46 -2.30 5.42 -1.71
CA LEU A 46 -1.77 4.93 -0.44
C LEU A 46 -0.46 4.14 -0.61
N ALA A 47 -0.36 3.30 -1.64
CA ALA A 47 0.87 2.57 -1.95
C ALA A 47 2.02 3.53 -2.31
N ALA A 48 1.75 4.55 -3.13
CA ALA A 48 2.75 5.57 -3.48
C ALA A 48 3.19 6.39 -2.25
N SER A 49 2.25 6.78 -1.38
CA SER A 49 2.56 7.48 -0.13
C SER A 49 3.37 6.60 0.83
N ALA A 50 3.03 5.31 0.93
CA ALA A 50 3.77 4.37 1.76
C ALA A 50 5.21 4.21 1.29
N LEU A 51 5.45 4.21 -0.03
CA LEU A 51 6.80 4.20 -0.62
C LEU A 51 7.57 5.49 -0.36
N ALA A 52 6.92 6.64 -0.53
CA ALA A 52 7.55 7.94 -0.29
C ALA A 52 7.94 8.15 1.18
N ALA A 53 7.28 7.46 2.11
CA ALA A 53 7.60 7.49 3.54
C ALA A 53 8.74 6.54 3.94
N GLN A 54 9.24 5.69 3.04
CA GLN A 54 10.35 4.78 3.35
C GLN A 54 11.71 5.47 3.26
N PRO A 55 12.68 5.06 4.10
CA PRO A 55 14.08 5.38 3.89
C PRO A 55 14.58 4.95 2.51
N GLN A 56 15.51 5.71 1.91
CA GLN A 56 16.07 5.44 0.57
C GLN A 56 16.62 4.01 0.44
N ASP A 57 17.26 3.49 1.50
CA ASP A 57 17.82 2.14 1.57
C ASP A 57 16.76 1.03 1.61
N GLN A 58 15.53 1.34 2.02
CA GLN A 58 14.42 0.39 2.14
C GLN A 58 13.43 0.48 0.97
N LEU A 59 13.52 1.55 0.17
CA LEU A 59 12.55 1.87 -0.88
C LEU A 59 12.43 0.74 -1.92
N ALA A 60 13.55 0.12 -2.31
CA ALA A 60 13.55 -1.03 -3.22
C ALA A 60 12.90 -2.27 -2.61
N ALA A 61 13.09 -2.52 -1.31
CA ALA A 61 12.46 -3.65 -0.62
C ALA A 61 10.96 -3.44 -0.45
N ALA A 62 10.54 -2.24 -0.06
CA ALA A 62 9.15 -1.86 0.07
C ALA A 62 8.41 -1.88 -1.29
N SER A 63 9.05 -1.38 -2.35
CA SER A 63 8.52 -1.45 -3.71
C SER A 63 8.27 -2.88 -4.15
N ARG A 64 9.26 -3.77 -3.94
CA ARG A 64 9.10 -5.20 -4.23
C ARG A 64 7.98 -5.85 -3.42
N HIS A 65 7.84 -5.50 -2.14
CA HIS A 65 6.78 -6.02 -1.30
C HIS A 65 5.40 -5.65 -1.85
N ILE A 66 5.21 -4.39 -2.24
CA ILE A 66 3.96 -3.90 -2.83
C ILE A 66 3.69 -4.56 -4.18
N GLN A 67 4.70 -4.68 -5.05
CA GLN A 67 4.58 -5.38 -6.33
C GLN A 67 4.15 -6.84 -6.13
N HIS A 68 4.73 -7.54 -5.14
CA HIS A 68 4.35 -8.91 -4.81
C HIS A 68 2.91 -9.02 -4.29
N ALA A 69 2.52 -8.13 -3.36
CA ALA A 69 1.18 -8.11 -2.80
C ALA A 69 0.10 -7.84 -3.85
N LEU A 70 0.42 -7.05 -4.87
CA LEU A 70 -0.48 -6.71 -5.98
C LEU A 70 -0.39 -7.67 -7.17
N GLY A 71 0.51 -8.67 -7.15
CA GLY A 71 0.73 -9.57 -8.28
C GLY A 71 1.37 -8.89 -9.51
N LEU A 72 2.01 -7.75 -9.34
CA LEU A 72 2.61 -6.92 -10.40
C LEU A 72 4.04 -7.40 -10.78
N VAL A 73 4.26 -8.72 -10.76
CA VAL A 73 5.59 -9.34 -10.93
C VAL A 73 6.22 -9.04 -12.30
N HIS A 74 5.44 -8.54 -13.26
CA HIS A 74 5.88 -8.18 -14.61
C HIS A 74 6.71 -6.89 -14.68
N CYS A 75 6.64 -5.99 -13.69
CA CYS A 75 7.50 -4.79 -13.62
C CYS A 75 8.99 -5.11 -13.34
N ARG A 76 9.32 -6.39 -13.17
CA ARG A 76 10.62 -6.90 -12.75
C ARG A 76 11.64 -7.03 -13.89
N GLN A 77 11.20 -6.97 -15.15
CA GLN A 77 12.05 -7.32 -16.30
C GLN A 77 12.89 -6.16 -16.86
N GLU A 78 12.58 -4.91 -16.52
CA GLU A 78 13.28 -3.75 -17.08
C GLU A 78 14.56 -3.37 -16.30
N ASP A 79 14.64 -3.68 -15.00
CA ASP A 79 15.83 -3.36 -14.19
C ASP A 79 17.00 -4.35 -14.40
N GLU A 80 16.75 -5.60 -14.80
CA GLU A 80 17.84 -6.55 -15.14
C GLU A 80 18.33 -6.43 -16.59
N ALA A 81 17.52 -5.87 -17.49
CA ALA A 81 17.88 -5.74 -18.90
C ALA A 81 18.86 -4.58 -19.18
N THR A 82 19.13 -3.70 -18.22
CA THR A 82 19.94 -2.48 -18.42
C THR A 82 21.32 -2.53 -17.74
N SER A 83 21.75 -3.69 -17.23
CA SER A 83 23.11 -3.90 -16.69
C SER A 83 23.97 -4.87 -17.51
N GLY A 84 23.54 -5.21 -18.73
CA GLY A 84 24.31 -6.01 -19.68
C GLY A 84 24.39 -5.34 -21.05
N GLY A 85 25.39 -4.48 -21.24
CA GLY A 85 25.73 -3.84 -22.51
C GLY A 85 27.03 -3.06 -22.41
#